data_AF-R5EH91-F1
#
_entry.id   AF-R5EH91-F1
#
_cell.length_a   1.000
_cell.length_b   1.000
_cell.length_c   1.000
_cell.angle_alpha   90.00
_cell.angle_beta   90.00
_cell.angle_gamma   90.00
#
_symmetry.space_group_name_H-M   'P 1'
#
loop_
_entity.id
_entity.type
_entity.pdbx_description
1 polymer ?
#
loop_
_entity_poly.entity_id
_entity_poly.type
_entity_poly.pdbx_seq_one_letter_code
_entity_poly.pdbx_strand_id
1 'polypeptide(L)'
;MSNESDSQEKAWEFIMYLIDHGAIGMYESGDRIPAKLTDQAEETIQSNAYSKAFIAQIQNGEPMPTVSEMGQLWSIHTNNIRSMWTGELSPEAAAENMVKQLKEAVDLMNAGK
;
A
#
# COMPACT_ATOMS: atom_id res chain seq x y z
N MET A 1 -10.92 -6.34 -11.56
CA MET A 1 -11.77 -7.17 -12.44
C MET A 1 -10.86 -7.90 -13.40
N SER A 2 -11.02 -9.20 -13.60
CA SER A 2 -10.21 -9.90 -14.62
C SER A 2 -10.60 -9.39 -16.01
N ASN A 3 -9.61 -9.03 -16.81
CA ASN A 3 -9.82 -8.60 -18.20
C ASN A 3 -10.39 -9.74 -19.07
N GLU A 4 -10.15 -10.99 -18.67
CA GLU A 4 -10.57 -12.20 -19.38
C GLU A 4 -11.97 -12.71 -18.96
N SER A 5 -12.68 -11.97 -18.09
CA SER A 5 -14.01 -12.41 -17.62
C SER A 5 -15.10 -12.12 -18.63
N ASP A 6 -15.97 -13.08 -18.90
CA ASP A 6 -17.18 -12.88 -19.72
C ASP A 6 -18.34 -12.20 -18.94
N SER A 7 -18.16 -11.94 -17.64
CA SER A 7 -19.20 -11.38 -16.75
C SER A 7 -18.76 -10.05 -16.12
N GLN A 8 -18.11 -9.19 -16.89
CA GLN A 8 -17.56 -7.91 -16.40
C GLN A 8 -18.62 -7.01 -15.78
N GLU A 9 -19.79 -6.87 -16.42
CA GLU A 9 -20.88 -6.03 -15.92
C GLU A 9 -21.41 -6.49 -14.56
N LYS A 10 -21.71 -7.79 -14.42
CA LYS A 10 -22.15 -8.37 -13.14
C LYS A 10 -21.05 -8.28 -12.08
N ALA A 11 -19.78 -8.44 -12.45
CA ALA A 11 -18.67 -8.25 -11.53
C ALA A 11 -18.57 -6.80 -11.05
N TRP A 12 -18.82 -5.84 -11.93
CA TRP A 12 -18.86 -4.42 -11.57
C TRP A 12 -20.03 -4.10 -10.63
N GLU A 13 -21.25 -4.56 -10.95
CA GLU A 13 -22.42 -4.41 -10.08
C GLU A 13 -22.18 -4.99 -8.69
N PHE A 14 -21.58 -6.18 -8.63
CA PHE A 14 -21.23 -6.82 -7.37
C PHE A 14 -20.20 -6.02 -6.58
N ILE A 15 -19.16 -5.47 -7.23
CA ILE A 15 -18.18 -4.60 -6.56
C ILE A 15 -18.86 -3.35 -6.01
N MET A 16 -19.75 -2.70 -6.77
CA MET A 16 -20.49 -1.52 -6.30
C MET A 16 -21.36 -1.86 -5.10
N TYR A 17 -22.09 -2.97 -5.15
CA TYR A 17 -22.87 -3.45 -4.01
C TYR A 17 -22.00 -3.65 -2.76
N LEU A 18 -20.81 -4.26 -2.90
CA LEU A 18 -19.89 -4.43 -1.78
C LEU A 18 -19.30 -3.12 -1.25
N ILE A 19 -19.05 -2.13 -2.11
CA ILE A 19 -18.57 -0.81 -1.68
C ILE A 19 -19.63 -0.11 -0.83
N ASP A 20 -20.91 -0.23 -1.18
CA ASP A 20 -21.99 0.46 -0.47
C ASP A 20 -22.51 -0.29 0.76
N HIS A 21 -22.33 -1.62 0.83
CA HIS A 21 -22.93 -2.43 1.91
C HIS A 21 -21.93 -3.31 2.68
N GLY A 22 -20.71 -3.50 2.18
CA GLY A 22 -19.76 -4.45 2.77
C GLY A 22 -18.88 -3.86 3.88
N ALA A 23 -18.71 -2.54 3.92
CA ALA A 23 -17.70 -1.89 4.76
C ALA A 23 -17.85 -2.18 6.26
N ILE A 24 -19.07 -2.06 6.81
CA ILE A 24 -19.31 -2.25 8.25
C ILE A 24 -19.14 -3.72 8.65
N GLY A 25 -19.66 -4.66 7.87
CA GLY A 25 -19.46 -6.09 8.16
C GLY A 25 -17.98 -6.51 8.14
N MET A 26 -17.18 -5.90 7.25
CA MET A 26 -15.72 -6.12 7.20
C MET A 26 -14.99 -5.48 8.38
N TYR A 27 -15.47 -4.34 8.87
CA TYR A 27 -14.94 -3.70 10.07
C TYR A 27 -15.24 -4.53 11.32
N GLU A 28 -16.48 -4.96 11.53
CA GLU A 28 -16.87 -5.77 12.70
C GLU A 28 -16.16 -7.13 12.75
N SER A 29 -15.84 -7.71 11.59
CA SER A 29 -15.22 -9.04 11.51
C SER A 29 -13.69 -9.03 11.66
N GLY A 30 -13.04 -7.88 11.46
CA GLY A 30 -11.58 -7.85 11.39
C GLY A 30 -10.93 -6.47 11.40
N ASP A 31 -11.62 -5.48 11.96
CA ASP A 31 -11.16 -4.10 12.15
C ASP A 31 -10.66 -3.43 10.86
N ARG A 32 -11.23 -3.81 9.71
CA ARG A 32 -10.88 -3.22 8.41
C ARG A 32 -11.50 -1.83 8.28
N ILE A 33 -10.68 -0.80 8.48
CA ILE A 33 -11.11 0.60 8.35
C ILE A 33 -11.64 0.84 6.92
N PRO A 34 -12.90 1.29 6.76
CA PRO A 34 -13.46 1.58 5.44
C PRO A 34 -12.68 2.64 4.69
N ALA A 35 -12.56 2.51 3.37
CA ALA A 35 -11.97 3.56 2.52
C ALA A 35 -12.93 4.74 2.29
N LYS A 36 -14.25 4.48 2.32
CA LYS A 36 -15.29 5.48 2.09
C LYS A 36 -15.45 6.38 3.32
N LEU A 37 -15.33 7.70 3.12
CA LEU A 37 -15.35 8.67 4.21
C LEU A 37 -16.66 8.71 4.99
N THR A 38 -17.79 8.47 4.32
CA THR A 38 -19.11 8.43 4.98
C THR A 38 -19.16 7.31 6.02
N ASP A 39 -18.62 6.15 5.69
CA ASP A 39 -18.67 4.97 6.56
C ASP A 39 -17.69 5.12 7.71
N GLN A 40 -16.55 5.80 7.50
CA GLN A 40 -15.64 6.13 8.59
C GLN A 40 -16.28 7.04 9.66
N ALA A 41 -17.30 7.82 9.32
CA ALA A 41 -17.99 8.71 10.26
C ALA A 41 -18.99 7.98 11.17
N GLU A 42 -19.29 6.70 10.91
CA GLU A 42 -20.20 5.89 11.72
C GLU A 42 -19.74 5.75 13.16
N GLU A 43 -20.69 5.72 14.10
CA GLU A 43 -20.41 5.68 15.54
C GLU A 43 -19.61 4.45 15.95
N THR A 44 -19.88 3.29 15.34
CA THR A 44 -19.15 2.04 15.58
C THR A 44 -17.64 2.16 15.28
N ILE A 45 -17.27 3.03 14.34
CA ILE A 45 -15.86 3.30 14.00
C ILE A 45 -15.32 4.45 14.86
N GLN A 46 -16.10 5.52 15.01
CA GLN A 46 -15.76 6.70 15.79
C GLN A 46 -15.88 6.51 17.32
N SER A 47 -16.22 5.33 17.82
CA SER A 47 -16.13 5.01 19.25
C SER A 47 -14.86 4.21 19.59
N ASN A 48 -14.21 3.60 18.59
CA ASN A 48 -12.98 2.84 18.76
C ASN A 48 -11.76 3.77 18.71
N ALA A 49 -11.02 3.83 19.83
CA ALA A 49 -9.84 4.67 19.97
C ALA A 49 -8.71 4.31 18.98
N TYR A 50 -8.54 3.02 18.64
CA TYR A 50 -7.54 2.58 17.67
C TYR A 50 -7.89 3.04 16.26
N SER A 51 -9.15 2.84 15.85
CA SER A 51 -9.64 3.23 14.53
C SER A 51 -9.51 4.74 14.31
N LYS A 52 -9.80 5.56 15.32
CA LYS A 52 -9.54 7.01 15.28
C LYS A 52 -8.09 7.35 15.01
N ALA A 53 -7.17 6.71 15.73
CA ALA A 53 -5.75 6.97 15.59
C ALA A 53 -5.25 6.62 14.17
N PHE A 54 -5.69 5.48 13.63
CA PHE A 54 -5.35 5.09 12.27
C PHE A 54 -5.97 6.01 11.20
N ILE A 55 -7.23 6.43 11.36
CA ILE A 55 -7.87 7.39 10.44
C ILE A 55 -7.10 8.71 10.43
N ALA A 56 -6.72 9.23 11.60
CA ALA A 56 -5.92 10.45 11.71
C ALA A 56 -4.53 10.28 11.08
N GLN A 57 -3.89 9.11 11.22
CA GLN A 57 -2.60 8.85 10.60
C GLN A 57 -2.69 8.74 9.07
N ILE A 58 -3.72 8.10 8.54
CA ILE A 58 -3.91 7.90 7.09
C ILE A 58 -4.13 9.24 6.38
N GLN A 59 -4.70 10.26 7.04
CA GLN A 59 -4.82 11.62 6.50
C GLN A 59 -3.46 12.29 6.22
N ASN A 60 -2.38 11.81 6.86
CA ASN A 60 -1.01 12.28 6.63
C ASN A 60 -0.18 11.30 5.80
N GLY A 61 -0.79 10.21 5.31
CA GLY A 61 -0.14 9.22 4.47
C GLY A 61 -0.20 9.59 3.00
N GLU A 62 0.82 9.19 2.26
CA GLU A 62 0.82 9.22 0.80
C GLU A 62 0.75 7.78 0.26
N PRO A 63 0.00 7.51 -0.81
CA PRO A 63 0.03 6.21 -1.47
C PRO A 63 1.47 5.86 -1.89
N MET A 64 1.90 4.63 -1.62
CA MET A 64 3.16 4.14 -2.16
C MET A 64 3.14 4.21 -3.69
N PRO A 65 4.28 4.49 -4.35
CA PRO A 65 4.34 4.49 -5.81
C PRO A 65 3.83 3.15 -6.39
N THR A 66 3.09 3.20 -7.49
CA THR A 66 2.48 2.02 -8.12
C THR A 66 3.23 1.54 -9.37
N VAL A 67 4.45 2.04 -9.59
CA VAL A 67 5.28 1.70 -10.75
C VAL A 67 5.84 0.27 -10.64
N SER A 68 6.02 -0.40 -11.77
CA SER A 68 6.48 -1.80 -11.83
C SER A 68 7.82 -2.06 -11.13
N GLU A 69 8.64 -1.02 -11.06
CA GLU A 69 10.00 -0.98 -10.53
C GLU A 69 10.01 -1.09 -8.99
N MET A 70 8.87 -0.88 -8.32
CA MET A 70 8.75 -0.97 -6.85
C MET A 70 9.06 -2.36 -6.30
N GLY A 71 8.92 -3.42 -7.09
CA GLY A 71 9.30 -4.77 -6.67
C GLY A 71 10.79 -4.89 -6.32
N GLN A 72 11.65 -4.15 -7.02
CA GLN A 72 13.10 -4.15 -6.77
C GLN A 72 13.48 -3.30 -5.56
N LEU A 73 12.72 -2.24 -5.28
CA LEU A 73 13.01 -1.32 -4.19
C LEU A 73 13.03 -2.03 -2.83
N TRP A 74 12.15 -2.99 -2.58
CA TRP A 74 12.03 -3.64 -1.27
C TRP A 74 13.29 -4.40 -0.85
N SER A 75 13.89 -5.18 -1.76
CA SER A 75 15.10 -5.95 -1.47
C SER A 75 16.31 -5.04 -1.33
N ILE A 76 16.45 -4.05 -2.23
CA ILE A 76 17.49 -3.01 -2.18
C ILE A 76 17.43 -2.27 -0.82
N HIS A 77 16.24 -1.83 -0.43
CA HIS A 77 16.02 -1.13 0.83
C HIS A 77 16.40 -2.01 2.04
N THR A 78 15.85 -3.22 2.11
CA THR A 78 16.06 -4.13 3.24
C THR A 78 17.53 -4.45 3.48
N ASN A 79 18.29 -4.66 2.40
CA ASN A 79 19.72 -5.01 2.49
C ASN A 79 20.56 -3.80 2.95
N ASN A 80 20.34 -2.62 2.36
CA ASN A 80 21.10 -1.42 2.71
C ASN A 80 20.79 -0.93 4.14
N ILE A 81 19.52 -0.98 4.57
CA ILE A 81 19.15 -0.63 5.95
C ILE A 81 19.77 -1.63 6.95
N ARG A 82 19.84 -2.91 6.61
CA ARG A 82 20.51 -3.91 7.46
C ARG A 82 22.00 -3.61 7.62
N SER A 83 22.72 -3.37 6.53
CA SER A 83 24.15 -3.01 6.58
C SER A 83 24.39 -1.66 7.28
N MET A 84 23.47 -0.71 7.16
CA MET A 84 23.51 0.52 7.96
C MET A 84 23.36 0.22 9.45
N TRP A 85 22.40 -0.64 9.82
CA TRP A 85 22.14 -0.99 11.21
C TRP A 85 23.28 -1.79 11.87
N THR A 86 23.99 -2.62 11.10
CA THR A 86 25.17 -3.36 11.58
C THR A 86 26.44 -2.50 11.64
N GLY A 87 26.39 -1.25 11.13
CA GLY A 87 27.53 -0.35 11.09
C GLY A 87 28.50 -0.60 9.92
N GLU A 88 28.15 -1.48 8.98
CA GLU A 88 28.92 -1.71 7.75
C GLU A 88 28.84 -0.50 6.80
N LEU A 89 27.70 0.20 6.79
CA LEU A 89 27.47 1.42 6.02
C LEU A 89 27.08 2.58 6.92
N SER A 90 27.53 3.79 6.59
CA SER A 90 26.93 5.00 7.14
C SER A 90 25.52 5.21 6.58
N PRO A 91 24.65 6.00 7.23
CA PRO A 91 23.34 6.34 6.68
C PRO A 91 23.41 6.98 5.29
N GLU A 92 24.41 7.84 5.05
CA GLU A 92 24.66 8.48 3.77
C GLU A 92 25.04 7.45 2.69
N ALA A 93 26.01 6.57 2.98
CA ALA A 93 26.44 5.52 2.05
C ALA A 93 25.30 4.54 1.74
N ALA A 94 24.47 4.19 2.72
CA ALA A 94 23.30 3.34 2.51
C ALA A 94 22.27 4.03 1.59
N ALA A 95 22.02 5.32 1.78
CA ALA A 95 21.11 6.09 0.93
C ALA A 95 21.62 6.20 -0.52
N GLU A 96 22.89 6.54 -0.71
CA GLU A 96 23.53 6.62 -2.03
C GLU A 96 23.49 5.26 -2.75
N ASN A 97 23.79 4.17 -2.04
CA ASN A 97 23.73 2.82 -2.59
C ASN A 97 22.31 2.43 -3.00
N MET A 98 21.30 2.75 -2.19
CA MET A 98 19.91 2.48 -2.56
C MET A 98 19.51 3.20 -3.86
N VAL A 99 19.86 4.49 -3.99
CA VAL A 99 19.56 5.26 -5.21
C VAL A 99 20.28 4.69 -6.43
N LYS A 100 21.57 4.36 -6.28
CA LYS A 100 22.37 3.77 -7.36
C LYS A 100 21.80 2.43 -7.83
N GLN A 101 21.58 1.51 -6.89
CA GLN A 101 21.06 0.16 -7.19
C GLN A 101 19.66 0.22 -7.81
N LEU A 102 18.80 1.15 -7.36
CA LEU A 102 17.48 1.31 -7.95
C LEU A 102 17.58 1.78 -9.41
N LYS A 103 18.45 2.75 -9.71
CA LYS A 103 18.67 3.22 -11.10
C LYS A 103 19.16 2.08 -11.99
N GLU A 104 20.15 1.32 -11.54
CA GLU A 104 20.67 0.16 -12.27
C GLU A 104 19.59 -0.89 -12.53
N ALA A 105 18.73 -1.16 -11.54
CA ALA A 105 17.61 -2.10 -11.67
C ALA A 105 16.55 -1.61 -12.66
N VAL A 106 16.21 -0.32 -12.65
CA VAL A 106 15.29 0.30 -13.61
C VAL A 106 15.85 0.23 -15.03
N ASP A 107 17.13 0.54 -15.23
CA ASP A 107 17.79 0.50 -16.53
C ASP A 107 17.79 -0.93 -17.11
N LEU A 108 18.08 -1.94 -16.28
CA LEU A 108 18.02 -3.35 -16.67
C LEU A 108 16.60 -3.79 -17.06
N MET A 109 15.58 -3.36 -16.30
CA MET A 109 14.18 -3.66 -16.64
C MET A 109 13.76 -3.03 -17.96
N ASN A 110 14.23 -1.82 -18.27
CA ASN A 110 13.92 -1.14 -19.51
C ASN A 110 14.69 -1.70 -20.70
N ALA A 111 15.91 -2.20 -20.51
CA ALA A 111 16.68 -2.85 -21.56
C ALA A 111 16.10 -4.22 -22.00
N GLY A 112 15.28 -4.85 -21.15
CA GLY A 112 14.61 -6.12 -21.43
C GLY A 112 13.19 -6.00 -22.02
N LYS A 113 12.69 -4.77 -22.21
CA LYS A 113 11.42 -4.48 -22.90
C LYS A 113 11.66 -4.18 -24.37
#